data_AF-A0A445BP33-F1
#
_entry.id   AF-A0A445BP33-F1
#
_cell.length_a   1.000
_cell.length_b   1.000
_cell.length_c   1.000
_cell.angle_alpha   90.00
_cell.angle_beta   90.00
_cell.angle_gamma   90.00
#
_symmetry.space_group_name_H-M   'P 1'
#
loop_
_entity.id
_entity.type
_entity.pdbx_description
1 polymer ?
#
loop_
_entity_poly.entity_id
_entity_poly.type
_entity_poly.pdbx_seq_one_letter_code
_entity_poly.pdbx_strand_id
1 'polypeptide(L)'
;MGRVIIIPEESDDLWMLYNIINPGDYVTADTSRKVHHQLNDGRNTTASRVRLSVHLKVTCGDFDKDSSTLRIQGRNLEPNGYVAVGSFHTLTLECNKPFELHKKVWKQDVVEALQERENHEVCPDAELAVTLFQQDHAEIYLIGKGVTAMVSKVETSSSSTEGRKSSSSSPSSNTTKNVFFREVFAEFIKYVDLNKVKNTVIASEDSKKDEF
;
A
#
# COMPACT_ATOMS: atom_id res chain seq x y z
N MET A 1 -5.64 -3.66 -27.49
CA MET A 1 -4.89 -3.84 -26.22
C MET A 1 -5.24 -2.66 -25.33
N GLY A 2 -5.67 -2.92 -24.11
CA GLY A 2 -5.97 -1.88 -23.11
C GLY A 2 -4.98 -1.95 -21.95
N ARG A 3 -4.76 -0.83 -21.28
CA ARG A 3 -3.90 -0.73 -20.09
C ARG A 3 -4.65 -0.04 -18.96
N VAL A 4 -4.30 -0.40 -17.73
CA VAL A 4 -4.76 0.25 -16.50
C VAL A 4 -3.60 0.34 -15.52
N ILE A 5 -3.56 1.43 -14.74
CA ILE A 5 -2.62 1.60 -13.63
C ILE A 5 -3.39 1.26 -12.36
N ILE A 6 -2.85 0.36 -11.55
CA ILE A 6 -3.50 -0.14 -10.35
C ILE A 6 -2.59 0.11 -9.16
N ILE A 7 -3.18 0.58 -8.06
CA ILE A 7 -2.53 0.71 -6.75
C ILE A 7 -3.34 -0.19 -5.81
N PRO A 8 -2.90 -1.43 -5.51
CA PRO A 8 -3.59 -2.28 -4.56
C PRO A 8 -3.40 -1.70 -3.15
N GLU A 9 -4.44 -1.63 -2.34
CA GLU A 9 -4.36 -1.06 -0.99
C GLU A 9 -4.26 -2.16 0.07
N GLU A 10 -4.95 -3.28 -0.16
CA GLU A 10 -5.08 -4.38 0.79
C GLU A 10 -4.62 -5.72 0.22
N SER A 11 -4.41 -6.71 1.10
CA SER A 11 -4.03 -8.08 0.71
C SER A 11 -5.07 -8.75 -0.19
N ASP A 12 -6.34 -8.43 0.03
CA ASP A 12 -7.47 -8.91 -0.77
C ASP A 12 -7.44 -8.39 -2.21
N ASP A 13 -6.91 -7.18 -2.44
CA ASP A 13 -6.71 -6.65 -3.78
C ASP A 13 -5.64 -7.45 -4.52
N LEU A 14 -4.53 -7.78 -3.86
CA LEU A 14 -3.48 -8.60 -4.43
C LEU A 14 -3.98 -10.02 -4.74
N TRP A 15 -4.83 -10.59 -3.89
CA TRP A 15 -5.49 -11.87 -4.15
C TRP A 15 -6.42 -11.80 -5.37
N MET A 16 -7.20 -10.73 -5.50
CA MET A 16 -8.06 -10.51 -6.67
C MET A 16 -7.22 -10.35 -7.94
N LEU A 17 -6.14 -9.58 -7.89
CA LEU A 17 -5.20 -9.38 -9.00
C LEU A 17 -4.52 -10.68 -9.41
N TYR A 18 -4.18 -11.57 -8.48
CA TYR A 18 -3.66 -12.91 -8.78
C TYR A 18 -4.62 -13.71 -9.68
N ASN A 19 -5.93 -13.61 -9.43
CA ASN A 19 -6.94 -14.29 -10.24
C ASN A 19 -7.20 -13.59 -11.60
N ILE A 20 -6.97 -12.28 -11.67
CA ILE A 20 -7.15 -11.51 -12.89
C ILE A 20 -5.95 -11.63 -13.83
N ILE A 21 -4.72 -11.62 -13.33
CA ILE A 21 -3.49 -11.63 -14.14
C ILE A 21 -3.23 -13.04 -14.66
N ASN A 22 -3.23 -13.19 -15.98
CA ASN A 22 -3.11 -14.49 -16.64
C ASN A 22 -1.81 -14.62 -17.45
N PRO A 23 -1.30 -15.84 -17.68
CA PRO A 23 -0.18 -16.06 -18.59
C PRO A 23 -0.44 -15.46 -19.97
N GLY A 24 0.53 -14.69 -20.47
CA GLY A 24 0.44 -13.98 -21.74
C GLY A 24 -0.02 -12.52 -21.64
N ASP A 25 -0.48 -12.08 -20.47
CA ASP A 25 -0.65 -10.66 -20.15
C ASP A 25 0.72 -9.97 -19.99
N TYR A 26 0.69 -8.65 -19.85
CA TYR A 26 1.89 -7.85 -19.63
C TYR A 26 1.76 -6.99 -18.38
N VAL A 27 2.83 -6.95 -17.60
CA VAL A 27 2.89 -6.20 -16.34
C VAL A 27 4.12 -5.31 -16.37
N THR A 28 3.94 -4.03 -16.04
CA THR A 28 5.03 -3.07 -15.84
C THR A 28 5.05 -2.66 -14.38
N ALA A 29 6.18 -2.85 -13.69
CA ALA A 29 6.32 -2.38 -12.32
C ALA A 29 7.76 -1.98 -12.01
N ASP A 30 7.91 -1.11 -11.02
CA ASP A 30 9.20 -0.71 -10.49
C ASP A 30 9.71 -1.73 -9.48
N THR A 31 10.95 -2.17 -9.67
CA THR A 31 11.67 -3.06 -8.76
C THR A 31 13.03 -2.49 -8.42
N SER A 32 13.72 -3.09 -7.45
CA SER A 32 15.08 -2.72 -7.09
C SER A 32 16.00 -3.92 -7.14
N ARG A 33 17.16 -3.75 -7.78
CA ARG A 33 18.16 -4.81 -7.91
C ARG A 33 19.47 -4.38 -7.26
N LYS A 34 20.09 -5.29 -6.52
CA LYS A 34 21.46 -5.13 -6.04
C LYS A 34 22.41 -5.39 -7.22
N VAL A 35 23.19 -4.38 -7.57
CA VAL A 35 24.19 -4.41 -8.64
C VAL A 35 25.56 -4.38 -7.99
N HIS A 36 26.41 -5.34 -8.35
CA HIS A 36 27.80 -5.40 -7.91
C HIS A 36 28.68 -4.64 -8.89
N HIS A 37 29.41 -3.65 -8.37
CA HIS A 37 30.44 -2.93 -9.11
C HIS A 37 31.79 -3.58 -8.81
N GLN A 38 32.50 -4.00 -9.85
CA GLN A 38 33.90 -4.42 -9.72
C GLN A 38 34.79 -3.19 -9.89
N LEU A 39 35.55 -2.85 -8.85
CA LEU A 39 36.65 -1.88 -8.96
C LEU A 39 37.89 -2.60 -9.48
N ASN A 40 38.70 -1.91 -10.31
CA ASN A 40 39.86 -2.44 -11.05
C ASN A 40 40.94 -3.17 -10.21
N ASP A 41 40.87 -3.15 -8.89
CA ASP A 41 41.84 -3.76 -7.98
C ASP A 41 41.39 -5.11 -7.38
N GLY A 42 40.36 -5.75 -7.95
CA GLY A 42 40.00 -7.17 -7.73
C GLY A 42 39.58 -7.60 -6.31
N ARG A 43 39.77 -6.76 -5.29
CA ARG A 43 39.67 -7.12 -3.87
C ARG A 43 38.48 -6.48 -3.15
N ASN A 44 37.82 -5.50 -3.76
CA ASN A 44 36.68 -4.82 -3.16
C ASN A 44 35.51 -4.71 -4.14
N THR A 45 34.39 -5.38 -3.83
CA THR A 45 33.15 -5.28 -4.60
C THR A 45 32.18 -4.38 -3.83
N THR A 46 31.85 -3.22 -4.39
CA THR A 46 30.83 -2.35 -3.81
C THR A 46 29.48 -2.72 -4.42
N ALA A 47 28.46 -2.87 -3.57
CA ALA A 47 27.11 -3.20 -4.02
C ALA A 47 26.21 -1.98 -3.87
N SER A 48 25.56 -1.58 -4.96
CA SER A 48 24.56 -0.51 -4.96
C SER A 48 23.18 -1.07 -5.32
N ARG A 49 22.11 -0.50 -4.78
CA ARG A 49 20.74 -0.83 -5.20
C ARG A 49 20.29 0.15 -6.26
N VAL A 50 19.88 -0.36 -7.42
CA VAL A 50 19.36 0.46 -8.52
C VAL A 50 17.88 0.19 -8.67
N ARG A 51 17.06 1.25 -8.72
CA ARG A 51 15.64 1.18 -9.09
C ARG A 51 15.52 1.04 -10.59
N LEU A 52 14.64 0.15 -11.04
CA LEU A 52 14.47 -0.15 -12.44
C LEU A 52 13.03 -0.55 -12.71
N SER A 53 12.47 -0.04 -13.81
CA SER A 53 11.16 -0.46 -14.29
C SER A 53 11.33 -1.66 -15.23
N VAL A 54 10.50 -2.69 -15.06
CA VAL A 54 10.54 -3.91 -15.90
C VAL A 54 9.19 -4.13 -16.53
N HIS A 55 9.18 -4.30 -17.85
CA HIS A 55 8.01 -4.70 -18.61
C HIS A 55 8.08 -6.20 -18.93
N LEU A 56 7.26 -7.00 -18.23
CA LEU A 56 7.24 -8.46 -18.34
C LEU A 56 6.05 -8.96 -19.13
N LYS A 57 6.28 -9.95 -19.99
CA LYS A 57 5.24 -10.88 -20.42
C LYS A 57 5.07 -11.99 -19.40
N VAL A 58 3.91 -12.06 -18.77
CA VAL A 58 3.59 -12.99 -17.68
C VAL A 58 3.65 -14.44 -18.16
N THR A 59 4.32 -15.28 -17.38
CA THR A 59 4.33 -16.74 -17.55
C THR A 59 3.60 -17.45 -16.42
N CYS A 60 3.75 -16.99 -15.19
CA CYS A 60 3.02 -17.50 -14.02
C CYS A 60 3.00 -16.46 -12.90
N GLY A 61 2.05 -16.61 -11.98
CA GLY A 61 1.94 -15.84 -10.76
C GLY A 61 1.91 -16.76 -9.54
N ASP A 62 2.35 -16.25 -8.39
CA ASP A 62 2.30 -16.90 -7.10
C ASP A 62 1.86 -15.87 -6.05
N PHE A 63 0.84 -16.19 -5.26
CA PHE A 63 0.35 -15.34 -4.19
C PHE A 63 0.72 -15.93 -2.84
N ASP A 64 1.36 -15.12 -2.02
CA ASP A 64 1.82 -15.46 -0.69
C ASP A 64 0.94 -14.74 0.34
N LYS A 65 0.03 -15.49 0.95
CA LYS A 65 -0.96 -14.94 1.89
C LYS A 65 -0.31 -14.36 3.15
N ASP A 66 0.75 -14.98 3.64
CA ASP A 66 1.40 -14.58 4.88
C ASP A 66 2.18 -13.28 4.70
N SER A 67 2.83 -13.10 3.54
CA SER A 67 3.55 -11.87 3.21
C SER A 67 2.71 -10.83 2.45
N SER A 68 1.43 -11.12 2.16
CA SER A 68 0.54 -10.25 1.38
C SER A 68 1.22 -9.73 0.12
N THR A 69 1.79 -10.64 -0.65
CA THR A 69 2.67 -10.31 -1.78
C THR A 69 2.32 -11.16 -3.00
N LEU A 70 2.21 -10.51 -4.17
CA LEU A 70 1.96 -11.18 -5.46
C LEU A 70 3.24 -11.19 -6.31
N ARG A 71 3.80 -12.38 -6.53
CA ARG A 71 5.00 -12.59 -7.35
C ARG A 71 4.61 -12.96 -8.77
N ILE A 72 4.97 -12.11 -9.72
CA ILE A 72 4.71 -12.32 -11.16
C ILE A 72 6.02 -12.67 -11.84
N GLN A 73 6.09 -13.85 -12.44
CA GLN A 73 7.24 -14.29 -13.23
C GLN A 73 6.95 -14.10 -14.72
N GLY A 74 7.98 -13.71 -15.48
CA GLY A 74 7.82 -13.47 -16.89
C GLY A 74 9.12 -13.20 -17.62
N ARG A 75 9.02 -12.97 -18.93
CA ARG A 75 10.16 -12.55 -19.77
C ARG A 75 10.14 -11.05 -19.96
N ASN A 76 11.29 -10.42 -19.73
CA ASN A 76 11.47 -9.00 -19.99
C ASN A 76 11.40 -8.69 -21.49
N LEU A 77 10.64 -7.67 -21.86
CA LEU A 77 10.45 -7.28 -23.26
C LEU A 77 11.26 -6.05 -23.65
N GLU A 78 11.65 -5.22 -22.68
CA GLU A 78 12.32 -3.96 -22.94
C GLU A 78 13.79 -4.01 -22.52
N PRO A 79 14.70 -3.40 -23.30
CA PRO A 79 16.10 -3.31 -22.90
C PRO A 79 16.22 -2.39 -21.69
N ASN A 80 16.80 -2.91 -20.61
CA ASN A 80 17.17 -2.12 -19.45
C ASN A 80 18.69 -2.28 -19.23
N GLY A 81 19.37 -1.23 -18.77
CA GLY A 81 20.80 -1.26 -18.47
C GLY A 81 21.22 -2.35 -17.47
N TYR A 82 20.25 -2.93 -16.74
CA TYR A 82 20.48 -3.98 -15.74
C TYR A 82 19.76 -5.30 -16.01
N VAL A 83 18.86 -5.38 -17.00
CA VAL A 83 18.08 -6.59 -17.31
C VAL A 83 18.02 -6.79 -18.81
N ALA A 84 18.59 -7.90 -19.29
CA ALA A 84 18.61 -8.22 -20.70
C ALA A 84 17.20 -8.49 -21.24
N VAL A 85 16.95 -8.11 -22.50
CA VAL A 85 15.73 -8.46 -23.22
C VAL A 85 15.61 -9.99 -23.31
N GLY A 86 14.41 -10.51 -23.12
CA GLY A 86 14.10 -11.93 -23.17
C GLY A 86 14.51 -12.72 -21.93
N SER A 87 15.26 -12.13 -20.99
CA SER A 87 15.62 -12.79 -19.74
C SER A 87 14.40 -12.96 -18.83
N PHE A 88 14.40 -14.05 -18.05
CA PHE A 88 13.38 -14.27 -17.04
C PHE A 88 13.61 -13.36 -15.84
N HIS A 89 12.52 -12.80 -15.32
CA HIS A 89 12.53 -11.98 -14.14
C HIS A 89 11.26 -12.21 -13.33
N THR A 90 11.34 -11.87 -12.05
CA THR A 90 10.21 -11.91 -11.11
C THR A 90 9.95 -10.50 -10.62
N LEU A 91 8.75 -9.99 -10.87
CA LEU A 91 8.23 -8.78 -10.24
C LEU A 91 7.48 -9.15 -8.96
N THR A 92 7.63 -8.31 -7.95
CA THR A 92 6.92 -8.44 -6.67
C THR A 92 5.97 -7.25 -6.58
N LEU A 93 4.67 -7.52 -6.65
CA LEU A 93 3.61 -6.53 -6.47
C LEU A 93 3.23 -6.52 -4.98
N GLU A 94 3.15 -5.32 -4.42
CA GLU A 94 2.92 -5.06 -2.99
C GLU A 94 1.86 -3.97 -2.85
N CYS A 95 1.21 -3.90 -1.69
CA CYS A 95 0.26 -2.83 -1.38
C CYS A 95 0.91 -1.44 -1.49
N ASN A 96 0.11 -0.45 -1.89
CA ASN A 96 0.45 0.95 -2.05
C ASN A 96 1.58 1.22 -3.06
N LYS A 97 1.88 0.25 -3.93
CA LYS A 97 2.83 0.43 -5.05
C LYS A 97 2.10 0.33 -6.38
N PRO A 98 2.17 1.37 -7.23
CA PRO A 98 1.54 1.33 -8.53
C PRO A 98 2.22 0.30 -9.44
N PHE A 99 1.42 -0.36 -10.27
CA PHE A 99 1.89 -1.11 -11.41
C PHE A 99 0.92 -0.95 -12.59
N GLU A 100 1.41 -1.21 -13.80
CA GLU A 100 0.59 -1.22 -15.00
C GLU A 100 0.25 -2.64 -15.42
N LEU A 101 -1.03 -2.90 -15.68
CA LEU A 101 -1.52 -4.15 -16.25
C LEU A 101 -2.01 -3.91 -17.67
N HIS A 102 -1.49 -4.69 -18.61
CA HIS A 102 -1.91 -4.67 -20.01
C HIS A 102 -2.49 -6.01 -20.38
N LYS A 103 -3.71 -5.97 -20.92
CA LYS A 103 -4.40 -7.14 -21.47
C LYS A 103 -4.71 -6.91 -22.94
N LYS A 104 -4.66 -7.99 -23.71
CA LYS A 104 -5.13 -7.97 -25.10
C LYS A 104 -6.62 -7.70 -25.18
N VAL A 105 -7.37 -8.38 -24.33
CA VAL A 105 -8.82 -8.30 -24.19
C VAL A 105 -9.15 -8.13 -22.72
N TRP A 106 -9.95 -7.11 -22.42
CA TRP A 106 -10.55 -6.91 -21.11
C TRP A 106 -11.94 -7.52 -21.15
N LYS A 107 -12.12 -8.62 -20.42
CA LYS A 107 -13.44 -9.24 -20.29
C LYS A 107 -14.28 -8.42 -19.31
N GLN A 108 -15.59 -8.44 -19.51
CA GLN A 108 -16.52 -7.63 -18.73
C GLN A 108 -16.49 -7.97 -17.23
N ASP A 109 -16.42 -9.26 -16.89
CA ASP A 109 -16.26 -9.76 -15.52
C ASP A 109 -15.02 -9.19 -14.81
N VAL A 110 -13.90 -9.08 -15.51
CA VAL A 110 -12.66 -8.48 -14.97
C VAL A 110 -12.83 -6.99 -14.73
N VAL A 111 -13.48 -6.28 -15.64
CA VAL A 111 -13.72 -4.83 -15.50
C VAL A 111 -14.66 -4.57 -14.33
N GLU A 112 -15.75 -5.33 -14.23
CA GLU A 112 -16.71 -5.25 -13.13
C GLU A 112 -16.04 -5.58 -11.80
N ALA A 113 -15.22 -6.63 -11.72
CA ALA A 113 -14.49 -6.98 -10.49
C ALA A 113 -13.54 -5.87 -10.02
N LEU A 114 -12.84 -5.21 -10.96
CA LEU A 114 -11.98 -4.08 -10.63
C LEU A 114 -12.79 -2.86 -10.17
N GLN A 115 -13.91 -2.56 -10.84
CA GLN A 115 -14.79 -1.45 -10.46
C GLN A 115 -15.49 -1.69 -9.13
N GLU A 116 -15.95 -2.91 -8.85
CA GLU A 116 -16.59 -3.25 -7.58
C GLU A 116 -15.60 -3.06 -6.43
N ARG A 117 -14.34 -3.41 -6.65
CA ARG A 117 -13.28 -3.26 -5.65
C ARG A 117 -12.85 -1.81 -5.46
N GLU A 118 -12.76 -1.03 -6.53
CA GLU A 118 -12.56 0.42 -6.47
C GLU A 118 -13.69 1.12 -5.70
N ASN A 119 -14.94 0.66 -5.88
CA ASN A 119 -16.12 1.23 -5.23
C ASN A 119 -16.49 0.53 -3.91
N HIS A 120 -15.65 -0.36 -3.38
CA HIS A 120 -15.94 -1.07 -2.14
C HIS A 120 -15.77 -0.12 -0.95
N GLU A 121 -16.81 0.67 -0.70
CA GLU A 121 -16.88 1.58 0.43
C GLU A 121 -17.33 0.84 1.69
N VAL A 122 -16.56 0.98 2.75
CA VAL A 122 -16.98 0.53 4.07
C VAL A 122 -18.10 1.44 4.55
N CYS A 123 -19.30 0.90 4.74
CA CYS A 123 -20.51 1.65 5.13
C CYS A 123 -20.90 2.76 4.11
N PRO A 124 -21.41 2.39 2.91
CA PRO A 124 -21.71 3.35 1.84
C PRO A 124 -22.79 4.39 2.21
N ASP A 125 -23.69 4.02 3.13
CA ASP A 125 -24.74 4.90 3.67
C ASP A 125 -24.28 5.66 4.94
N ALA A 126 -22.98 5.85 5.14
CA ALA A 126 -22.46 6.55 6.30
C ALA A 126 -22.93 8.02 6.33
N GLU A 127 -23.61 8.41 7.40
CA GLU A 127 -24.11 9.78 7.61
C GLU A 127 -23.30 10.50 8.71
N LEU A 128 -22.58 9.75 9.54
CA LEU A 128 -21.80 10.23 10.68
C LEU A 128 -20.44 9.53 10.74
N ALA A 129 -19.36 10.31 10.83
CA ALA A 129 -18.04 9.82 11.18
C ALA A 129 -17.76 10.10 12.67
N VAL A 130 -17.16 9.15 13.38
CA VAL A 130 -16.79 9.30 14.79
C VAL A 130 -15.32 8.97 14.96
N THR A 131 -14.54 9.91 15.50
CA THR A 131 -13.15 9.70 15.91
C THR A 131 -13.08 9.66 17.43
N LEU A 132 -12.71 8.51 17.97
CA LEU A 132 -12.54 8.29 19.41
C LEU A 132 -11.04 8.25 19.75
N PHE A 133 -10.57 9.22 20.53
CA PHE A 133 -9.23 9.23 21.09
C PHE A 133 -9.22 8.54 22.45
N GLN A 134 -8.43 7.48 22.56
CA GLN A 134 -8.15 6.78 23.82
C GLN A 134 -6.74 7.13 24.32
N GLN A 135 -6.30 6.48 25.40
CA GLN A 135 -5.01 6.80 26.03
C GLN A 135 -3.82 6.58 25.09
N ASP A 136 -3.82 5.49 24.34
CA ASP A 136 -2.69 4.99 23.52
C ASP A 136 -3.02 4.81 22.03
N HIS A 137 -4.24 5.06 21.60
CA HIS A 137 -4.65 4.96 20.20
C HIS A 137 -5.86 5.83 19.89
N ALA A 138 -6.21 5.96 18.61
CA ALA A 138 -7.45 6.53 18.13
C ALA A 138 -8.16 5.56 17.20
N GLU A 139 -9.49 5.57 17.23
CA GLU A 139 -10.33 4.74 16.39
C GLU A 139 -11.26 5.63 15.55
N ILE A 140 -11.45 5.27 14.29
CA ILE A 140 -12.33 5.97 13.36
C ILE A 140 -13.46 5.03 12.99
N TYR A 141 -14.70 5.51 13.17
CA TYR A 141 -15.92 4.79 12.87
C TYR A 141 -16.75 5.52 11.82
N LEU A 142 -17.36 4.75 10.93
CA LEU A 142 -18.44 5.20 10.07
C LEU A 142 -19.76 4.61 10.55
N ILE A 143 -20.76 5.47 10.73
CA ILE A 143 -22.10 5.11 11.18
C ILE A 143 -23.08 5.45 10.06
N GLY A 144 -23.71 4.40 9.53
CA GLY A 144 -24.78 4.48 8.54
C GLY A 144 -26.09 3.91 9.06
N LYS A 145 -27.00 3.62 8.13
CA LYS A 145 -28.32 3.07 8.46
C LYS A 145 -28.22 1.62 8.93
N GLY A 146 -28.12 1.44 10.25
CA GLY A 146 -28.10 0.13 10.89
C GLY A 146 -26.75 -0.59 10.89
N VAL A 147 -25.69 0.07 10.44
CA VAL A 147 -24.33 -0.46 10.45
C VAL A 147 -23.39 0.57 11.08
N THR A 148 -22.57 0.11 12.02
CA THR A 148 -21.42 0.83 12.54
C THR A 148 -20.18 0.03 12.17
N ALA A 149 -19.23 0.66 11.46
CA ALA A 149 -18.00 0.02 11.04
C ALA A 149 -16.79 0.80 11.58
N MET A 150 -15.86 0.11 12.23
CA MET A 150 -14.54 0.66 12.54
C MET A 150 -13.67 0.58 11.28
N VAL A 151 -13.27 1.72 10.73
CA VAL A 151 -12.51 1.80 9.47
C VAL A 151 -11.01 1.98 9.67
N SER A 152 -10.59 2.49 10.81
CA SER A 152 -9.17 2.62 11.13
C SER A 152 -8.94 2.61 12.64
N LYS A 153 -7.78 2.08 13.02
CA LYS A 153 -7.22 2.17 14.37
C LYS A 153 -5.77 2.61 14.25
N VAL A 154 -5.46 3.77 14.80
CA VAL A 154 -4.12 4.36 14.78
C VAL A 154 -3.55 4.27 16.18
N GLU A 155 -2.50 3.48 16.36
CA GLU A 155 -1.80 3.39 17.64
C GLU A 155 -0.79 4.54 17.75
N THR A 156 -0.71 5.14 18.94
CA THR A 156 0.38 6.06 19.23
C THR A 156 1.68 5.26 19.11
N SER A 157 2.59 5.70 18.23
CA SER A 157 3.91 5.11 18.10
C SER A 157 4.72 5.37 19.38
N SER A 158 4.37 4.67 20.45
CA SER A 158 4.96 4.75 21.76
C SER A 158 6.18 3.84 21.74
N SER A 159 7.32 4.41 21.33
CA SER A 159 8.67 3.92 21.64
C SER A 159 8.78 2.46 22.10
N SER A 160 8.61 1.49 21.19
CA SER A 160 9.17 0.16 21.37
C SER A 160 10.69 0.24 21.13
N THR A 161 11.39 0.93 22.03
CA THR A 161 12.85 0.92 22.13
C THR A 161 13.25 0.25 23.44
N GLU A 162 12.73 -0.94 23.70
CA GLU A 162 13.47 -1.92 24.49
C GLU A 162 14.65 -2.40 23.63
N GLY A 163 15.78 -1.71 23.77
CA GLY A 163 17.06 -2.19 23.24
C GLY A 163 17.60 -1.40 22.05
N ARG A 164 17.97 -0.13 22.26
CA ARG A 164 19.24 0.44 21.75
C ARG A 164 19.47 1.83 22.34
N LYS A 165 20.37 1.89 23.32
CA LYS A 165 21.01 3.13 23.75
C LYS A 165 21.85 3.67 22.59
N SER A 166 21.45 4.80 22.01
CA SER A 166 22.37 5.69 21.29
C SER A 166 21.89 7.13 21.41
N SER A 167 22.83 7.98 21.83
CA SER A 167 22.73 9.42 22.03
C SER A 167 22.06 10.18 20.87
N SER A 168 20.84 10.65 21.09
CA SER A 168 20.27 11.87 20.48
C SER A 168 18.99 12.22 21.26
N SER A 169 18.73 13.52 21.42
CA SER A 169 17.63 14.09 22.21
C SER A 169 16.31 13.35 22.00
N SER A 170 15.72 12.80 23.07
CA SER A 170 14.38 12.23 23.04
C SER A 170 13.41 13.24 22.42
N PRO A 171 12.55 12.82 21.47
CA PRO A 171 11.50 13.69 20.93
C PRO A 171 10.70 14.28 22.10
N SER A 172 10.45 15.60 22.06
CA SER A 172 9.56 16.21 23.05
C SER A 172 8.17 15.59 22.92
N SER A 173 7.46 15.46 24.05
CA SER A 173 6.10 14.91 24.09
C SER A 173 5.17 15.52 23.04
N ASN A 174 5.31 16.83 22.80
CA ASN A 174 4.53 17.55 21.77
C ASN A 174 4.84 17.12 20.34
N THR A 175 6.10 16.81 20.00
CA THR A 175 6.44 16.34 18.65
C THR A 175 5.81 14.98 18.37
N THR A 176 5.85 14.06 19.34
CA THR A 176 5.23 12.73 19.20
C THR A 176 3.71 12.84 19.09
N LYS A 177 3.07 13.70 19.90
CA LYS A 177 1.64 13.99 19.78
C LYS A 177 1.25 14.52 18.39
N ASN A 178 2.01 15.48 17.86
CA ASN A 178 1.73 16.05 16.54
C ASN A 178 1.87 15.03 15.40
N VAL A 179 2.84 14.10 15.51
CA VAL A 179 2.97 13.00 14.55
C VAL A 179 1.74 12.10 14.60
N PHE A 180 1.32 11.70 15.80
CA PHE A 180 0.13 10.89 16.00
C PHE A 180 -1.14 11.56 15.44
N PHE A 181 -1.39 12.83 15.76
CA PHE A 181 -2.53 13.56 15.21
C PHE A 181 -2.51 13.65 13.69
N ARG A 182 -1.33 13.85 13.09
CA ARG A 182 -1.21 13.83 11.63
C ARG A 182 -1.55 12.46 11.04
N GLU A 183 -1.16 11.37 11.68
CA GLU A 183 -1.49 10.00 11.26
C GLU A 183 -3.01 9.75 11.36
N VAL A 184 -3.63 10.13 12.48
CA VAL A 184 -5.09 10.04 12.65
C VAL A 184 -5.84 10.86 11.59
N PHE A 185 -5.39 12.09 11.32
CA PHE A 185 -5.99 12.93 10.29
C PHE A 185 -5.82 12.34 8.88
N ALA A 186 -4.66 11.77 8.57
CA ALA A 186 -4.43 11.11 7.29
C ALA A 186 -5.39 9.92 7.07
N GLU A 187 -5.57 9.09 8.09
CA GLU A 187 -6.50 7.96 8.08
C GLU A 187 -7.96 8.44 8.02
N PHE A 188 -8.30 9.54 8.71
CA PHE A 188 -9.62 10.14 8.63
C PHE A 188 -9.96 10.57 7.21
N ILE A 189 -9.06 11.30 6.54
CA ILE A 189 -9.29 11.73 5.14
C ILE A 189 -9.28 10.55 4.17
N LYS A 190 -8.57 9.47 4.48
CA LYS A 190 -8.57 8.24 3.68
C LYS A 190 -9.95 7.57 3.64
N TYR A 191 -10.62 7.44 4.79
CA TYR A 191 -11.86 6.66 4.88
C TYR A 191 -13.14 7.50 4.91
N VAL A 192 -13.07 8.78 5.27
CA VAL A 192 -14.25 9.63 5.42
C VAL A 192 -14.46 10.49 4.17
N ASP A 193 -15.43 10.11 3.33
CA ASP A 193 -15.89 10.98 2.23
C ASP A 193 -16.71 12.15 2.79
N LEU A 194 -16.06 13.31 2.90
CA LEU A 194 -16.65 14.56 3.39
C LEU A 194 -17.79 15.10 2.50
N ASN A 195 -17.98 14.57 1.28
CA ASN A 195 -19.13 14.93 0.44
C ASN A 195 -20.40 14.17 0.84
N LYS A 196 -20.26 12.99 1.48
CA LYS A 196 -21.36 12.12 1.90
C LYS A 196 -21.67 12.29 3.39
N VAL A 197 -20.63 12.26 4.22
CA VAL A 197 -20.76 12.35 5.68
C VAL A 197 -21.06 13.79 6.08
N LYS A 198 -22.25 14.01 6.67
CA LYS A 198 -22.73 15.35 7.00
C LYS A 198 -22.18 15.88 8.32
N ASN A 199 -21.87 14.98 9.25
CA ASN A 199 -21.45 15.32 10.59
C ASN A 199 -20.25 14.47 11.00
N THR A 200 -19.33 15.08 11.75
CA THR A 200 -18.20 14.40 12.37
C THR A 200 -18.23 14.65 13.87
N VAL A 201 -18.04 13.61 14.66
CA VAL A 201 -17.92 13.68 16.12
C VAL A 201 -16.50 13.30 16.50
N ILE A 202 -15.87 14.12 17.35
CA ILE A 202 -14.57 13.83 17.93
C ILE A 202 -14.76 13.75 19.44
N ALA A 203 -14.34 12.64 20.04
CA ALA A 203 -14.45 12.43 21.48
C ALA A 203 -13.14 11.89 22.05
N SER A 204 -12.83 12.28 23.28
CA SER A 204 -11.67 11.82 24.04
C SER A 204 -12.00 11.77 25.54
N GLU A 205 -11.33 10.88 26.28
CA GLU A 205 -11.39 10.88 27.76
C GLU A 205 -10.58 12.03 28.37
N ASP A 206 -9.56 12.51 27.66
CA ASP A 206 -8.64 13.57 28.06
C ASP A 206 -8.82 14.85 27.22
N SER A 207 -7.86 15.77 27.25
CA SER A 207 -7.86 17.00 26.45
C SER A 207 -7.54 16.79 24.96
N LYS A 208 -7.30 15.54 24.49
CA LYS A 208 -6.85 15.30 23.11
C LYS A 208 -7.83 15.79 22.06
N LYS A 209 -9.15 15.69 22.28
CA LYS A 209 -10.14 16.21 21.33
C LYS A 209 -10.05 17.73 21.11
N ASP A 210 -9.62 18.46 22.14
CA ASP A 210 -9.52 19.93 22.09
C ASP A 210 -8.15 20.36 21.53
N GLU A 211 -7.15 19.48 21.63
CA GLU A 211 -5.80 19.66 21.08
C GLU A 211 -5.69 19.24 19.60
N PHE A 212 -6.52 18.30 19.14
CA PHE A 212 -6.56 17.77 17.77
C PHE A 212 -7.29 18.71 16.80
#